data_AF-A0A3D0XGP0-F1
#
_entry.id   AF-A0A3D0XGP0-F1
#
_cell.length_a   1.000
_cell.length_b   1.000
_cell.length_c   1.000
_cell.angle_alpha   90.00
_cell.angle_beta   90.00
_cell.angle_gamma   90.00
#
_symmetry.space_group_name_H-M   'P 1'
#
loop_
_entity.id
_entity.type
_entity.pdbx_description
1 polymer ?
#
loop_
_entity_poly.entity_id
_entity_poly.type
_entity_poly.pdbx_seq_one_letter_code
_entity_poly.pdbx_strand_id
1 'polypeptide(L)'
;IRFFAPGNLVSNLDFVESIFGNAGDPNLPENDAGLDVHHWTGHTGCVILAPHLTRITKKEAGLPHHDEATEKQREQGMCWTQPDELYNGGTAFKLCARDEKGVMVTIIADNYFGYCKKEVKTQISFSANLFGMAEEEHAGGALVYPSYDLGEEFSGHLHVKRLGHSFEDMVQRFGEIMDLQPEGYAVDKRYPDIIYVSEDVHFDLHSQTVSWPHQGSTQSIKLLEGKTYVRPSGYKVHLEKPPGNRSWRLIGTVAEGLICHKPCTVSGGGKSEISKPVTDAVIQGPVIVAHIKEDL
;
A
#
# COMPACT_ATOMS: atom_id res chain seq x y z
N ILE A 1 12.87 9.19 14.58
CA ILE A 1 12.66 8.49 15.87
C ILE A 1 13.95 7.77 16.23
N ARG A 2 14.39 7.77 17.50
CA ARG A 2 15.50 6.95 17.98
C ARG A 2 14.98 5.73 18.72
N PHE A 3 15.37 4.54 18.26
CA PHE A 3 15.03 3.28 18.91
C PHE A 3 16.22 2.76 19.70
N PHE A 4 16.00 2.50 20.99
CA PHE A 4 16.98 1.93 21.89
C PHE A 4 16.48 0.57 22.38
N ALA A 5 17.34 -0.43 22.29
CA ALA A 5 17.06 -1.77 22.73
C ALA A 5 18.31 -2.41 23.35
N PRO A 6 18.17 -3.22 24.41
CA PRO A 6 19.21 -4.16 24.81
C PRO A 6 19.67 -5.02 23.63
N GLY A 7 20.95 -5.39 23.59
CA GLY A 7 21.53 -6.10 22.44
C GLY A 7 20.85 -7.44 22.11
N ASN A 8 20.30 -8.13 23.12
CA ASN A 8 19.55 -9.37 22.92
C ASN A 8 18.15 -9.16 22.29
N LEU A 9 17.71 -7.91 22.11
CA LEU A 9 16.47 -7.52 21.45
C LEU A 9 16.73 -6.84 20.08
N VAL A 10 17.91 -7.07 19.48
CA VAL A 10 18.26 -6.50 18.16
C VAL A 10 17.27 -6.90 17.05
N SER A 11 16.60 -8.04 17.16
CA SER A 11 15.54 -8.46 16.22
C SER A 11 14.36 -7.48 16.18
N ASN A 12 14.11 -6.73 17.26
CA ASN A 12 13.10 -5.67 17.25
C ASN A 12 13.55 -4.47 16.41
N LEU A 13 14.86 -4.18 16.36
CA LEU A 13 15.44 -3.14 15.52
C LEU A 13 15.37 -3.54 14.04
N ASP A 14 15.77 -4.77 13.72
CA ASP A 14 15.61 -5.36 12.38
C ASP A 14 14.15 -5.28 11.89
N PHE A 15 13.20 -5.66 12.75
CA PHE A 15 11.78 -5.57 12.43
C PHE A 15 11.31 -4.14 12.10
N VAL A 16 11.67 -3.12 12.89
CA VAL A 16 11.24 -1.74 12.60
C VAL A 16 11.97 -1.15 11.40
N GLU A 17 13.25 -1.51 11.20
CA GLU A 17 14.05 -1.11 10.04
C GLU A 17 13.44 -1.64 8.74
N SER A 18 13.00 -2.91 8.72
CA SER A 18 12.35 -3.50 7.53
C SER A 18 11.05 -2.81 7.12
N ILE A 19 10.38 -2.14 8.06
CA ILE A 19 9.10 -1.45 7.83
C ILE A 19 9.32 0.03 7.48
N PHE A 20 10.24 0.71 8.17
CA PHE A 20 10.38 2.17 8.14
C PHE A 20 11.70 2.66 7.53
N GLY A 21 12.60 1.75 7.15
CA GLY A 21 13.91 2.06 6.58
C GLY A 21 14.98 2.37 7.62
N ASN A 22 16.23 2.48 7.15
CA ASN A 22 17.39 2.87 7.93
C ASN A 22 17.86 4.27 7.53
N ALA A 23 17.99 5.18 8.50
CA ALA A 23 18.41 6.56 8.27
C ALA A 23 19.92 6.78 8.41
N GLY A 24 20.72 5.72 8.59
CA GLY A 24 22.18 5.80 8.68
C GLY A 24 22.70 6.18 10.06
N ASP A 25 23.98 6.55 10.12
CA ASP A 25 24.65 6.95 11.37
C ASP A 25 24.12 8.32 11.84
N PRO A 26 23.47 8.38 13.00
CA PRO A 26 22.93 9.62 13.52
C PRO A 26 23.95 10.70 13.94
N ASN A 27 25.23 10.38 14.02
CA ASN A 27 26.27 11.34 14.41
C ASN A 27 26.82 12.13 13.21
N LEU A 28 26.38 11.78 12.00
CA LEU A 28 26.75 12.46 10.78
C LEU A 28 25.80 13.66 10.54
N PRO A 29 26.32 14.86 10.19
CA PRO A 29 25.49 16.02 9.90
C PRO A 29 24.45 15.78 8.79
N GLU A 30 24.76 14.93 7.81
CA GLU A 30 23.86 14.56 6.73
C GLU A 30 22.57 13.89 7.22
N ASN A 31 22.59 13.31 8.43
CA ASN A 31 21.46 12.64 9.08
C ASN A 31 20.91 13.44 10.28
N ASP A 32 21.39 14.67 10.51
CA ASP A 32 20.81 15.57 11.50
C ASP A 32 19.58 16.26 10.94
N ALA A 33 18.40 15.83 11.38
CA ALA A 33 17.12 16.39 10.96
C ALA A 33 17.00 17.90 11.24
N GLY A 34 17.74 18.43 12.24
CA GLY A 34 17.77 19.86 12.51
C GLY A 34 18.39 20.70 11.38
N LEU A 35 19.19 20.08 10.50
CA LEU A 35 19.78 20.73 9.33
C LEU A 35 18.90 20.61 8.07
N ASP A 36 17.99 19.64 8.01
CA ASP A 36 17.03 19.45 6.91
C ASP A 36 15.60 19.86 7.31
N VAL A 37 15.42 21.18 7.47
CA VAL A 37 14.13 21.77 7.87
C VAL A 37 13.02 21.62 6.82
N HIS A 38 13.35 21.25 5.59
CA HIS A 38 12.37 21.13 4.50
C HIS A 38 11.64 19.78 4.51
N HIS A 39 12.27 18.74 5.03
CA HIS A 39 11.72 17.37 4.99
C HIS A 39 11.41 16.80 6.38
N TRP A 40 11.52 17.61 7.44
CA TRP A 40 11.22 17.22 8.81
C TRP A 40 10.08 18.05 9.42
N THR A 41 9.28 17.43 10.27
CA THR A 41 8.13 18.06 10.93
C THR A 41 8.51 18.91 12.15
N GLY A 42 9.79 18.95 12.55
CA GLY A 42 10.25 19.59 13.78
C GLY A 42 10.03 18.77 15.05
N HIS A 43 9.57 17.51 14.94
CA HIS A 43 9.25 16.64 16.08
C HIS A 43 10.21 15.46 16.23
N THR A 44 10.59 15.14 17.46
CA THR A 44 11.49 14.02 17.78
C THR A 44 10.81 12.95 18.63
N GLY A 45 11.06 11.70 18.27
CA GLY A 45 10.55 10.54 18.97
C GLY A 45 11.66 9.66 19.52
N CYS A 46 11.43 9.04 20.68
CA CYS A 46 12.33 8.07 21.30
C CYS A 46 11.53 6.85 21.76
N VAL A 47 12.06 5.65 21.52
CA VAL A 47 11.48 4.39 22.00
C VAL A 47 12.56 3.58 22.71
N ILE A 48 12.26 3.06 23.90
CA ILE A 48 13.17 2.25 24.71
C ILE A 48 12.50 0.91 25.02
N LEU A 49 13.11 -0.20 24.62
CA LEU A 49 12.64 -1.54 24.97
C LEU A 49 13.23 -1.97 26.32
N ALA A 50 12.36 -2.29 27.27
CA ALA A 50 12.74 -2.62 28.64
C ALA A 50 11.80 -3.69 29.25
N PRO A 51 11.76 -4.92 28.69
CA PRO A 51 10.82 -5.96 29.14
C PRO A 51 11.02 -6.40 30.60
N HIS A 52 12.19 -6.12 31.19
CA HIS A 52 12.49 -6.41 32.59
C HIS A 52 11.64 -5.57 33.58
N LEU A 53 11.03 -4.46 33.14
CA LEU A 53 10.24 -3.58 34.00
C LEU A 53 8.93 -4.22 34.51
N THR A 54 8.49 -5.33 33.91
CA THR A 54 7.35 -6.12 34.41
C THR A 54 7.60 -6.75 35.78
N ARG A 55 8.84 -6.70 36.29
CA ARG A 55 9.23 -7.25 37.59
C ARG A 55 9.31 -6.22 38.72
N ILE A 56 9.15 -4.93 38.41
CA ILE A 56 9.26 -3.86 39.41
C ILE A 56 7.97 -3.81 40.23
N THR A 57 8.08 -3.66 41.55
CA THR A 57 6.92 -3.45 42.41
C THR A 57 6.40 -2.01 42.27
N LYS A 58 5.09 -1.81 42.47
CA LYS A 58 4.48 -0.49 42.52
C LYS A 58 5.17 0.42 43.55
N LYS A 59 5.60 -0.16 44.68
CA LYS A 59 6.32 0.56 45.73
C LYS A 59 7.71 1.03 45.28
N GLU A 60 8.50 0.16 44.65
CA GLU A 60 9.81 0.54 44.09
C GLU A 60 9.68 1.57 42.96
N ALA A 61 8.58 1.53 42.21
CA ALA A 61 8.23 2.54 41.22
C ALA A 61 7.79 3.88 41.84
N GLY A 62 7.71 3.99 43.18
CA GLY A 62 7.37 5.21 43.90
C GLY A 62 5.88 5.54 43.93
N LEU A 63 4.99 4.57 43.67
CA LEU A 63 3.55 4.79 43.80
C LEU A 63 3.14 4.90 45.27
N PRO A 64 2.07 5.66 45.59
CA PRO A 64 1.59 5.82 46.97
C PRO A 64 0.96 4.54 47.50
N HIS A 65 0.94 4.40 48.83
CA HIS A 65 0.07 3.42 49.48
C HIS A 65 -1.40 3.76 49.20
N HIS A 66 -2.28 2.76 49.14
CA HIS A 66 -3.70 2.93 48.82
C HIS A 66 -4.36 4.05 49.63
N ASP A 67 -4.07 4.14 50.93
CA ASP A 67 -4.66 5.14 51.83
C ASP A 67 -4.21 6.59 51.53
N GLU A 68 -3.05 6.75 50.91
CA GLU A 68 -2.48 8.04 50.50
C GLU A 68 -2.80 8.37 49.02
N ALA A 69 -3.35 7.41 48.28
CA ALA A 69 -3.67 7.56 46.87
C ALA A 69 -4.97 8.34 46.66
N THR A 70 -4.98 9.18 45.62
CA THR A 70 -6.21 9.82 45.10
C THR A 70 -7.18 8.77 44.54
N GLU A 71 -8.46 9.11 44.45
CA GLU A 71 -9.49 8.25 43.85
C GLU A 71 -9.09 7.75 42.45
N LYS A 72 -8.62 8.66 41.59
CA LYS A 72 -8.14 8.30 40.24
C LYS A 72 -6.95 7.35 40.25
N GLN A 73 -6.00 7.52 41.18
CA GLN A 73 -4.89 6.58 41.31
C GLN A 73 -5.38 5.19 41.69
N ARG A 74 -6.36 5.09 42.59
CA ARG A 74 -6.97 3.80 42.98
C ARG A 74 -7.69 3.15 41.81
N GLU A 75 -8.52 3.90 41.09
CA GLU A 75 -9.25 3.43 39.91
C GLU A 75 -8.31 2.91 38.81
N GLN A 76 -7.18 3.60 38.59
CA GLN A 76 -6.19 3.24 37.59
C GLN A 76 -5.18 2.18 38.07
N GLY A 77 -5.30 1.69 39.30
CA GLY A 77 -4.36 0.74 39.90
C GLY A 77 -2.95 1.32 40.15
N MET A 78 -2.82 2.65 40.21
CA MET A 78 -1.60 3.42 40.44
C MET A 78 -1.35 3.67 41.94
N CYS A 79 -1.58 2.63 42.75
CA CYS A 79 -1.28 2.57 44.18
C CYS A 79 -1.09 1.11 44.60
N TRP A 80 -0.51 0.89 45.78
CA TRP A 80 -0.30 -0.46 46.34
C TRP A 80 -0.91 -0.58 47.74
N THR A 81 -1.37 -1.77 48.08
CA THR A 81 -1.81 -2.15 49.43
C THR A 81 -0.78 -3.09 50.05
N GLN A 82 -0.24 -4.03 49.27
CA GLN A 82 0.87 -4.89 49.66
C GLN A 82 2.18 -4.43 48.98
N PRO A 83 3.32 -4.38 49.70
CA PRO A 83 4.58 -3.88 49.15
C PRO A 83 5.13 -4.63 47.93
N ASP A 84 4.74 -5.89 47.75
CA ASP A 84 5.20 -6.80 46.69
C ASP A 84 4.31 -6.78 45.43
N GLU A 85 3.26 -5.96 45.41
CA GLU A 85 2.42 -5.79 44.22
C GLU A 85 3.23 -5.29 43.02
N LEU A 86 3.24 -6.06 41.94
CA LEU A 86 3.93 -5.69 40.70
C LEU A 86 3.24 -4.52 39.99
N TYR A 87 4.05 -3.64 39.40
CA TYR A 87 3.56 -2.58 38.53
C TYR A 87 2.77 -3.18 37.37
N ASN A 88 1.58 -2.62 37.09
CA ASN A 88 0.65 -3.15 36.07
C ASN A 88 0.35 -4.66 36.23
N GLY A 89 0.38 -5.18 37.46
CA GLY A 89 0.17 -6.60 37.76
C GLY A 89 1.22 -7.53 37.14
N GLY A 90 2.39 -7.02 36.79
CA GLY A 90 3.45 -7.78 36.13
C GLY A 90 3.19 -8.08 34.65
N THR A 91 2.22 -7.40 34.04
CA THR A 91 1.87 -7.57 32.63
C THR A 91 2.52 -6.49 31.75
N ALA A 92 2.62 -6.75 30.46
CA ALA A 92 3.17 -5.82 29.47
C ALA A 92 2.48 -4.44 29.51
N PHE A 93 3.27 -3.38 29.38
CA PHE A 93 2.77 -2.01 29.28
C PHE A 93 3.66 -1.16 28.39
N LYS A 94 3.16 0.03 28.05
CA LYS A 94 3.99 1.13 27.56
C LYS A 94 3.75 2.38 28.40
N LEU A 95 4.82 3.13 28.64
CA LEU A 95 4.78 4.40 29.36
C LEU A 95 5.30 5.50 28.44
N CYS A 96 4.53 6.58 28.30
CA CYS A 96 4.83 7.66 27.37
C CYS A 96 4.86 9.00 28.08
N ALA A 97 5.89 9.81 27.79
CA ALA A 97 6.02 11.20 28.18
C ALA A 97 6.17 12.07 26.94
N ARG A 98 5.40 13.16 26.87
CA ARG A 98 5.31 14.09 25.74
C ARG A 98 4.60 15.36 26.17
N ASP A 99 4.92 16.46 25.50
CA ASP A 99 4.32 17.77 25.69
C ASP A 99 4.25 18.52 24.34
N GLU A 100 3.84 19.78 24.38
CA GLU A 100 3.73 20.65 23.20
C GLU A 100 5.07 21.00 22.55
N LYS A 101 6.21 20.67 23.16
CA LYS A 101 7.54 20.95 22.59
C LYS A 101 7.93 19.99 21.47
N GLY A 102 7.07 19.03 21.13
CA GLY A 102 7.30 18.17 19.98
C GLY A 102 8.25 17.01 20.22
N VAL A 103 8.49 16.64 21.48
CA VAL A 103 9.29 15.46 21.84
C VAL A 103 8.43 14.43 22.54
N MET A 104 8.47 13.18 22.06
CA MET A 104 7.78 12.05 22.67
C MET A 104 8.76 10.92 23.00
N VAL A 105 8.73 10.46 24.24
CA VAL A 105 9.56 9.35 24.73
C VAL A 105 8.64 8.24 25.23
N THR A 106 8.84 7.03 24.72
CA THR A 106 8.08 5.85 25.14
C THR A 106 8.99 4.72 25.60
N ILE A 107 8.66 4.14 26.75
CA ILE A 107 9.23 2.89 27.25
C ILE A 107 8.24 1.76 26.99
N ILE A 108 8.71 0.62 26.49
CA ILE A 108 7.89 -0.57 26.23
C ILE A 108 8.41 -1.72 27.12
N ALA A 109 7.56 -2.22 28.01
CA ALA A 109 7.86 -3.31 28.93
C ALA A 109 7.45 -4.68 28.35
N ASP A 110 7.83 -4.92 27.10
CA ASP A 110 7.61 -6.17 26.36
C ASP A 110 8.52 -6.16 25.12
N ASN A 111 8.69 -7.31 24.45
CA ASN A 111 9.49 -7.41 23.23
C ASN A 111 8.70 -7.94 22.02
N TYR A 112 7.38 -8.09 22.10
CA TYR A 112 6.55 -8.41 20.95
C TYR A 112 6.60 -7.28 19.92
N PHE A 113 6.96 -7.64 18.68
CA PHE A 113 7.16 -6.72 17.56
C PHE A 113 5.98 -5.78 17.28
N GLY A 114 4.75 -6.24 17.57
CA GLY A 114 3.54 -5.44 17.39
C GLY A 114 3.57 -4.13 18.19
N TYR A 115 4.14 -4.13 19.41
CA TYR A 115 4.28 -2.90 20.19
C TYR A 115 5.23 -1.91 19.52
N CYS A 116 6.35 -2.39 18.95
CA CYS A 116 7.31 -1.54 18.23
C CYS A 116 6.64 -0.86 17.03
N LYS A 117 5.95 -1.63 16.18
CA LYS A 117 5.20 -1.09 15.02
C LYS A 117 4.13 -0.08 15.43
N LYS A 118 3.35 -0.40 16.47
CA LYS A 118 2.26 0.48 16.93
C LYS A 118 2.77 1.71 17.66
N GLU A 119 3.97 1.67 18.21
CA GLU A 119 4.58 2.84 18.84
C GLU A 119 5.10 3.85 17.81
N VAL A 120 5.70 3.39 16.70
CA VAL A 120 6.00 4.29 15.57
C VAL A 120 4.72 4.97 15.07
N LYS A 121 3.61 4.21 14.92
CA LYS A 121 2.29 4.78 14.60
C LYS A 121 1.86 5.87 15.59
N THR A 122 2.03 5.61 16.89
CA THR A 122 1.66 6.58 17.94
C THR A 122 2.49 7.86 17.84
N GLN A 123 3.80 7.76 17.59
CA GLN A 123 4.67 8.94 17.46
C GLN A 123 4.45 9.72 16.16
N ILE A 124 4.08 9.04 15.06
CA ILE A 124 3.64 9.72 13.82
C ILE A 124 2.33 10.47 14.09
N SER A 125 1.36 9.84 14.78
CA SER A 125 0.10 10.48 15.16
C SER A 125 0.32 11.73 16.03
N PHE A 126 1.22 11.64 17.02
CA PHE A 126 1.65 12.80 17.80
C PHE A 126 2.24 13.92 16.94
N SER A 127 3.16 13.59 16.04
CA SER A 127 3.76 14.57 15.11
C SER A 127 2.70 15.21 14.19
N ALA A 128 1.76 14.42 13.66
CA ALA A 128 0.70 14.94 12.80
C ALA A 128 -0.23 15.92 13.56
N ASN A 129 -0.60 15.59 14.80
CA ASN A 129 -1.43 16.45 15.65
C ASN A 129 -0.78 17.80 15.94
N LEU A 130 0.53 17.84 16.20
CA LEU A 130 1.24 19.10 16.45
C LEU A 130 1.53 19.89 15.16
N PHE A 131 1.66 19.21 14.02
CA PHE A 131 1.95 19.85 12.73
C PHE A 131 0.74 20.58 12.13
N GLY A 132 -0.49 20.09 12.36
CA GLY A 132 -1.73 20.82 12.09
C GLY A 132 -2.31 20.75 10.66
N MET A 133 -1.65 20.05 9.71
CA MET A 133 -2.14 19.89 8.32
C MET A 133 -2.05 18.44 7.83
N ALA A 134 -1.93 17.49 8.74
CA ALA A 134 -1.80 16.08 8.43
C ALA A 134 -2.58 15.23 9.43
N GLU A 135 -3.01 14.06 8.98
CA GLU A 135 -3.67 13.05 9.79
C GLU A 135 -2.87 11.76 9.72
N GLU A 136 -2.74 11.09 10.86
CA GLU A 136 -2.25 9.72 10.90
C GLU A 136 -3.48 8.80 11.01
N GLU A 137 -3.70 7.97 10.00
CA GLU A 137 -4.91 7.17 9.89
C GLU A 137 -4.63 5.67 10.06
N HIS A 138 -5.55 4.97 10.75
CA HIS A 138 -5.60 3.52 10.67
C HIS A 138 -6.51 3.07 9.53
N ALA A 139 -6.02 3.19 8.29
CA ALA A 139 -6.79 2.95 7.08
C ALA A 139 -6.22 1.81 6.21
N GLY A 140 -7.05 1.33 5.28
CA GLY A 140 -6.62 0.62 4.07
C GLY A 140 -7.03 1.43 2.85
N GLY A 141 -6.55 1.06 1.67
CA GLY A 141 -6.94 1.73 0.44
C GLY A 141 -6.44 0.99 -0.79
N ALA A 142 -6.96 1.37 -1.95
CA ALA A 142 -6.56 0.85 -3.25
C ALA A 142 -6.86 1.88 -4.34
N LEU A 143 -5.98 1.98 -5.34
CA LEU A 143 -6.29 2.63 -6.61
C LEU A 143 -6.70 1.54 -7.58
N VAL A 144 -7.99 1.51 -7.95
CA VAL A 144 -8.56 0.42 -8.72
C VAL A 144 -8.94 0.88 -10.12
N TYR A 145 -8.65 0.05 -11.12
CA TYR A 145 -8.98 0.31 -12.52
C TYR A 145 -9.91 -0.78 -13.02
N PRO A 146 -11.14 -0.44 -13.48
CA PRO A 146 -12.03 -1.40 -14.11
C PRO A 146 -11.33 -2.18 -15.22
N SER A 147 -11.47 -3.50 -15.17
CA SER A 147 -10.90 -4.40 -16.15
C SER A 147 -11.94 -5.38 -16.68
N TYR A 148 -11.79 -5.75 -17.94
CA TYR A 148 -12.76 -6.52 -18.71
C TYR A 148 -12.08 -7.72 -19.36
N ASP A 149 -12.76 -8.87 -19.32
CA ASP A 149 -12.45 -10.00 -20.18
C ASP A 149 -12.99 -9.67 -21.58
N LEU A 150 -12.08 -9.41 -22.52
CA LEU A 150 -12.40 -9.07 -23.90
C LEU A 150 -12.53 -10.31 -24.79
N GLY A 151 -12.34 -11.52 -24.23
CA GLY A 151 -12.36 -12.76 -24.99
C GLY A 151 -11.16 -12.88 -25.93
N GLU A 152 -11.45 -13.26 -27.18
CA GLU A 152 -10.44 -13.59 -28.19
C GLU A 152 -10.23 -12.47 -29.22
N GLU A 153 -11.16 -11.51 -29.33
CA GLU A 153 -11.13 -10.46 -30.35
C GLU A 153 -11.55 -9.11 -29.77
N PHE A 154 -10.81 -8.06 -30.08
CA PHE A 154 -11.15 -6.70 -29.63
C PHE A 154 -10.80 -5.64 -30.66
N SER A 155 -11.81 -4.89 -31.12
CA SER A 155 -11.64 -3.69 -31.95
C SER A 155 -11.79 -2.42 -31.13
N GLY A 156 -10.76 -1.59 -31.11
CA GLY A 156 -10.77 -0.28 -30.47
C GLY A 156 -11.83 0.66 -31.04
N HIS A 157 -12.17 0.51 -32.32
CA HIS A 157 -13.18 1.31 -33.01
C HIS A 157 -14.61 0.90 -32.64
N LEU A 158 -14.87 -0.41 -32.58
CA LEU A 158 -16.23 -0.94 -32.38
C LEU A 158 -16.61 -1.04 -30.90
N HIS A 159 -15.66 -1.40 -30.04
CA HIS A 159 -15.95 -1.77 -28.65
C HIS A 159 -15.74 -0.64 -27.65
N VAL A 160 -15.10 0.47 -28.06
CA VAL A 160 -14.79 1.57 -27.13
C VAL A 160 -15.24 2.91 -27.71
N LYS A 161 -15.89 3.69 -26.86
CA LYS A 161 -16.30 5.06 -27.18
C LYS A 161 -15.07 5.91 -27.53
N ARG A 162 -15.10 6.58 -28.67
CA ARG A 162 -14.08 7.57 -29.05
C ARG A 162 -14.13 8.76 -28.08
N LEU A 163 -12.99 9.07 -27.48
CA LEU A 163 -12.80 10.21 -26.57
C LEU A 163 -12.07 11.40 -27.23
N GLY A 164 -11.87 11.34 -28.55
CA GLY A 164 -11.19 12.41 -29.30
C GLY A 164 -9.68 12.41 -29.13
N HIS A 165 -9.07 11.28 -28.74
CA HIS A 165 -7.63 11.11 -28.70
C HIS A 165 -7.17 10.28 -29.89
N SER A 166 -6.23 10.82 -30.67
CA SER A 166 -5.58 10.11 -31.78
C SER A 166 -4.15 9.71 -31.43
N PHE A 167 -3.62 8.72 -32.14
CA PHE A 167 -2.20 8.36 -32.04
C PHE A 167 -1.29 9.53 -32.41
N GLU A 168 -1.67 10.32 -33.42
CA GLU A 168 -0.92 11.51 -33.83
C GLU A 168 -0.83 12.54 -32.70
N ASP A 169 -1.94 12.84 -32.02
CA ASP A 169 -1.94 13.75 -30.87
C ASP A 169 -1.05 13.25 -29.73
N MET A 170 -1.07 11.94 -29.49
CA MET A 170 -0.25 11.31 -28.46
C MET A 170 1.25 11.42 -28.81
N VAL A 171 1.64 11.19 -30.07
CA VAL A 171 3.02 11.36 -30.54
C VAL A 171 3.48 12.82 -30.41
N GLN A 172 2.63 13.78 -30.78
CA GLN A 172 2.96 15.20 -30.64
C GLN A 172 3.22 15.60 -29.18
N ARG A 173 2.49 15.02 -28.23
CA ARG A 173 2.59 15.36 -26.80
C ARG A 173 3.67 14.58 -26.06
N PHE A 174 3.90 13.33 -26.45
CA PHE A 174 4.69 12.37 -25.68
C PHE A 174 5.81 11.69 -26.51
N GLY A 175 6.10 12.17 -27.71
CA GLY A 175 7.11 11.58 -28.60
C GLY A 175 8.51 11.48 -27.98
N GLU A 176 8.85 12.35 -27.02
CA GLU A 176 10.16 12.31 -26.34
C GLU A 176 10.40 11.00 -25.57
N ILE A 177 9.35 10.38 -25.04
CA ILE A 177 9.44 9.12 -24.28
C ILE A 177 9.21 7.86 -25.14
N MET A 178 8.98 8.06 -26.44
CA MET A 178 8.58 7.00 -27.37
C MET A 178 9.65 6.77 -28.45
N ASP A 179 9.89 5.51 -28.78
CA ASP A 179 10.60 5.10 -29.99
C ASP A 179 9.57 4.77 -31.07
N LEU A 180 9.33 5.75 -31.95
CA LEU A 180 8.38 5.64 -33.05
C LEU A 180 8.84 4.62 -34.09
N GLN A 181 7.91 3.80 -34.54
CA GLN A 181 8.14 2.76 -35.53
C GLN A 181 7.49 3.14 -36.86
N PRO A 182 8.11 2.81 -38.00
CA PRO A 182 7.60 3.19 -39.33
C PRO A 182 6.22 2.59 -39.64
N GLU A 183 5.82 1.51 -38.97
CA GLU A 183 4.52 0.86 -39.13
C GLU A 183 3.37 1.60 -38.42
N GLY A 184 3.64 2.72 -37.73
CA GLY A 184 2.60 3.55 -37.11
C GLY A 184 2.23 3.13 -35.69
N TYR A 185 3.19 2.61 -34.93
CA TYR A 185 3.10 2.37 -33.49
C TYR A 185 4.36 2.90 -32.80
N ALA A 186 4.42 2.82 -31.47
CA ALA A 186 5.62 3.20 -30.74
C ALA A 186 5.90 2.29 -29.56
N VAL A 187 7.15 2.29 -29.09
CA VAL A 187 7.58 1.55 -27.90
C VAL A 187 8.05 2.56 -26.85
N ASP A 188 7.72 2.34 -25.57
CA ASP A 188 8.23 3.21 -24.49
C ASP A 188 9.74 2.99 -24.30
N LYS A 189 10.50 4.10 -24.23
CA LYS A 189 11.97 4.07 -24.09
C LYS A 189 12.45 3.51 -22.77
N ARG A 190 11.67 3.68 -21.70
CA ARG A 190 12.00 3.22 -20.34
C ARG A 190 11.43 1.83 -20.08
N TYR A 191 10.29 1.51 -20.67
CA TYR A 191 9.55 0.26 -20.45
C TYR A 191 9.26 -0.44 -21.79
N PRO A 192 10.21 -1.21 -22.35
CA PRO A 192 10.07 -1.81 -23.69
C PRO A 192 8.92 -2.82 -23.83
N ASP A 193 8.25 -3.19 -22.74
CA ASP A 193 7.03 -3.97 -22.68
C ASP A 193 5.75 -3.17 -22.93
N ILE A 194 5.82 -1.83 -22.92
CA ILE A 194 4.72 -0.94 -23.25
C ILE A 194 4.79 -0.56 -24.74
N ILE A 195 3.70 -0.85 -25.45
CA ILE A 195 3.55 -0.61 -26.88
C ILE A 195 2.37 0.33 -27.10
N TYR A 196 2.62 1.50 -27.65
CA TYR A 196 1.58 2.46 -28.00
C TYR A 196 1.03 2.17 -29.39
N VAL A 197 -0.28 2.01 -29.49
CA VAL A 197 -0.97 1.60 -30.72
C VAL A 197 -2.05 2.61 -31.10
N SER A 198 -2.53 2.54 -32.35
CA SER A 198 -3.60 3.39 -32.86
C SER A 198 -4.90 3.28 -32.05
N GLU A 199 -5.69 4.34 -32.05
CA GLU A 199 -7.07 4.34 -31.58
C GLU A 199 -7.97 3.32 -32.30
N ASP A 200 -7.68 3.03 -33.57
CA ASP A 200 -8.43 2.11 -34.44
C ASP A 200 -7.79 0.70 -34.50
N VAL A 201 -6.98 0.37 -33.48
CA VAL A 201 -6.35 -0.94 -33.34
C VAL A 201 -7.36 -2.08 -33.23
N HIS A 202 -6.99 -3.23 -33.76
CA HIS A 202 -7.71 -4.48 -33.71
C HIS A 202 -6.79 -5.59 -33.18
N PHE A 203 -7.26 -6.31 -32.17
CA PHE A 203 -6.58 -7.42 -31.53
C PHE A 203 -7.30 -8.71 -31.87
N ASP A 204 -6.55 -9.71 -32.28
CA ASP A 204 -7.04 -11.05 -32.59
C ASP A 204 -6.10 -12.10 -31.97
N LEU A 205 -6.64 -12.86 -31.03
CA LEU A 205 -5.93 -13.90 -30.31
C LEU A 205 -5.66 -15.14 -31.17
N HIS A 206 -6.56 -15.47 -32.09
CA HIS A 206 -6.43 -16.66 -32.93
C HIS A 206 -5.29 -16.48 -33.94
N SER A 207 -5.23 -15.32 -34.60
CA SER A 207 -4.12 -14.99 -35.50
C SER A 207 -2.87 -14.50 -34.75
N GLN A 208 -2.98 -14.21 -33.45
CA GLN A 208 -1.95 -13.60 -32.61
C GLN A 208 -1.43 -12.29 -33.20
N THR A 209 -2.35 -11.41 -33.60
CA THR A 209 -2.00 -10.14 -34.23
C THR A 209 -2.63 -8.94 -33.54
N VAL A 210 -1.92 -7.83 -33.61
CA VAL A 210 -2.41 -6.48 -33.30
C VAL A 210 -2.26 -5.68 -34.59
N SER A 211 -3.36 -5.16 -35.13
CA SER A 211 -3.41 -4.55 -36.46
C SER A 211 -4.15 -3.22 -36.47
N TRP A 212 -3.81 -2.33 -37.40
CA TRP A 212 -4.44 -1.02 -37.53
C TRP A 212 -4.26 -0.46 -38.94
N PRO A 213 -5.13 0.46 -39.39
CA PRO A 213 -4.91 1.20 -40.63
C PRO A 213 -3.76 2.21 -40.46
N HIS A 214 -2.81 2.21 -41.39
CA HIS A 214 -1.73 3.20 -41.48
C HIS A 214 -1.33 3.45 -42.94
N GLN A 215 -1.27 4.72 -43.35
CA GLN A 215 -0.87 5.15 -44.70
C GLN A 215 -1.57 4.39 -45.86
N GLY A 216 -2.88 4.16 -45.74
CA GLY A 216 -3.68 3.48 -46.77
C GLY A 216 -3.50 1.96 -46.85
N SER A 217 -2.78 1.36 -45.89
CA SER A 217 -2.61 -0.09 -45.76
C SER A 217 -2.93 -0.54 -44.33
N THR A 218 -3.20 -1.83 -44.13
CA THR A 218 -3.28 -2.40 -42.77
C THR A 218 -1.89 -2.84 -42.35
N GLN A 219 -1.40 -2.27 -41.25
CA GLN A 219 -0.15 -2.69 -40.60
C GLN A 219 -0.46 -3.64 -39.45
N SER A 220 0.49 -4.50 -39.09
CA SER A 220 0.32 -5.41 -37.97
C SER A 220 1.63 -5.78 -37.28
N ILE A 221 1.52 -6.11 -36.01
CA ILE A 221 2.57 -6.71 -35.18
C ILE A 221 2.03 -7.96 -34.49
N LYS A 222 2.93 -8.78 -33.96
CA LYS A 222 2.54 -9.94 -33.17
C LYS A 222 1.94 -9.53 -31.83
N LEU A 223 0.85 -10.19 -31.45
CA LEU A 223 0.31 -10.16 -30.10
C LEU A 223 1.15 -11.08 -29.21
N LEU A 224 1.93 -10.49 -28.30
CA LEU A 224 2.84 -11.20 -27.40
C LEU A 224 2.41 -11.11 -25.94
N GLU A 225 2.65 -12.19 -25.19
CA GLU A 225 2.60 -12.21 -23.72
C GLU A 225 3.66 -11.26 -23.14
N GLY A 226 3.35 -10.65 -21.99
CA GLY A 226 4.26 -9.73 -21.30
C GLY A 226 4.37 -8.38 -22.01
N LYS A 227 3.54 -8.11 -23.02
CA LYS A 227 3.38 -6.79 -23.65
C LYS A 227 2.04 -6.18 -23.24
N THR A 228 2.07 -4.87 -22.98
CA THR A 228 0.89 -4.06 -22.72
C THR A 228 0.70 -3.06 -23.85
N TYR A 229 -0.43 -3.17 -24.54
CA TYR A 229 -0.76 -2.30 -25.66
C TYR A 229 -1.63 -1.15 -25.18
N VAL A 230 -1.15 0.07 -25.34
CA VAL A 230 -1.78 1.28 -24.81
C VAL A 230 -2.34 2.09 -25.97
N ARG A 231 -3.65 2.32 -25.95
CA ARG A 231 -4.34 3.18 -26.90
C ARG A 231 -4.17 4.65 -26.51
N PRO A 232 -4.44 5.61 -27.42
CA PRO A 232 -4.27 7.04 -27.14
C PRO A 232 -5.16 7.56 -26.00
N SER A 233 -6.27 6.87 -25.71
CA SER A 233 -7.14 7.16 -24.56
C SER A 233 -6.58 6.67 -23.21
N GLY A 234 -5.43 6.01 -23.21
CA GLY A 234 -4.85 5.32 -22.04
C GLY A 234 -5.45 3.94 -21.76
N TYR A 235 -6.45 3.49 -22.54
CA TYR A 235 -7.00 2.14 -22.40
C TYR A 235 -5.92 1.11 -22.75
N LYS A 236 -5.74 0.13 -21.87
CA LYS A 236 -4.68 -0.88 -21.99
C LYS A 236 -5.30 -2.21 -22.38
N VAL A 237 -4.61 -2.95 -23.25
CA VAL A 237 -4.93 -4.33 -23.59
C VAL A 237 -3.69 -5.16 -23.35
N HIS A 238 -3.83 -6.31 -22.72
CA HIS A 238 -2.75 -7.29 -22.62
C HIS A 238 -3.31 -8.72 -22.69
N LEU A 239 -2.40 -9.65 -22.90
CA LEU A 239 -2.72 -11.07 -22.94
C LEU A 239 -2.57 -11.68 -21.54
N GLU A 240 -3.58 -12.41 -21.07
CA GLU A 240 -3.56 -13.08 -19.77
C GLU A 240 -3.94 -14.57 -19.91
N LYS A 241 -3.20 -15.45 -19.24
CA LYS A 241 -3.60 -16.83 -19.03
C LYS A 241 -4.23 -16.97 -17.64
N PRO A 242 -5.55 -17.18 -17.55
CA PRO A 242 -6.19 -17.38 -16.26
C PRO A 242 -5.65 -18.64 -15.57
N PRO A 243 -5.68 -18.70 -14.23
CA PRO A 243 -5.27 -19.89 -13.50
C PRO A 243 -6.14 -21.11 -13.87
N GLY A 244 -5.53 -22.29 -13.82
CA GLY A 244 -6.15 -23.56 -14.22
C GLY A 244 -5.96 -23.88 -15.70
N ASN A 245 -6.86 -24.69 -16.27
CA ASN A 245 -6.78 -25.15 -17.66
C ASN A 245 -7.62 -24.27 -18.62
N ARG A 246 -7.68 -22.96 -18.36
CA ARG A 246 -8.45 -22.01 -19.17
C ARG A 246 -7.63 -21.54 -20.37
N SER A 247 -8.34 -21.23 -21.46
CA SER A 247 -7.75 -20.56 -22.63
C SER A 247 -7.23 -19.17 -22.27
N TRP A 248 -6.23 -18.73 -23.02
CA TRP A 248 -5.78 -17.35 -23.02
C TRP A 248 -6.92 -16.40 -23.38
N ARG A 249 -6.83 -15.17 -22.88
CA ARG A 249 -7.80 -14.11 -23.15
C ARG A 249 -7.14 -12.75 -23.22
N LEU A 250 -7.80 -11.82 -23.90
CA LEU A 250 -7.47 -10.41 -23.88
C LEU A 250 -8.08 -9.75 -22.64
N ILE A 251 -7.27 -9.04 -21.87
CA ILE A 251 -7.74 -8.21 -20.75
C ILE A 251 -7.61 -6.75 -21.10
N GLY A 252 -8.73 -6.05 -21.02
CA GLY A 252 -8.81 -4.62 -21.22
C GLY A 252 -8.90 -3.87 -19.90
N THR A 253 -8.10 -2.84 -19.67
CA THR A 253 -8.12 -2.02 -18.46
C THR A 253 -8.32 -0.55 -18.83
N VAL A 254 -9.29 0.11 -18.19
CA VAL A 254 -9.56 1.54 -18.45
C VAL A 254 -8.46 2.42 -17.84
N ALA A 255 -8.29 3.61 -18.43
CA ALA A 255 -7.28 4.58 -17.99
C ALA A 255 -7.65 5.29 -16.68
N GLU A 256 -8.95 5.52 -16.46
CA GLU A 256 -9.45 6.27 -15.31
C GLU A 256 -9.74 5.29 -14.15
N GLY A 257 -9.00 5.47 -13.07
CA GLY A 257 -9.14 4.67 -11.85
C GLY A 257 -10.00 5.35 -10.79
N LEU A 258 -10.43 4.58 -9.81
CA LEU A 258 -11.09 5.05 -8.60
C LEU A 258 -10.13 4.91 -7.42
N ILE A 259 -9.93 6.00 -6.67
CA ILE A 259 -9.21 5.95 -5.40
C ILE A 259 -10.21 5.55 -4.31
N CYS A 260 -9.95 4.40 -3.71
CA CYS A 260 -10.74 3.88 -2.61
C CYS A 260 -9.97 4.05 -1.29
N HIS A 261 -10.60 4.70 -0.31
CA HIS A 261 -10.06 4.90 1.04
C HIS A 261 -11.00 4.27 2.07
N LYS A 262 -10.46 3.48 3.00
CA LYS A 262 -11.23 2.79 4.05
C LYS A 262 -10.61 3.03 5.42
N PRO A 263 -10.96 4.15 6.06
CA PRO A 263 -10.47 4.51 7.39
C PRO A 263 -11.29 3.87 8.51
N CYS A 264 -10.85 4.09 9.75
CA CYS A 264 -11.62 3.87 10.98
C CYS A 264 -12.37 2.52 11.07
N THR A 265 -11.78 1.46 10.54
CA THR A 265 -12.40 0.15 10.47
C THR A 265 -11.97 -0.71 11.65
N VAL A 266 -12.92 -1.15 12.47
CA VAL A 266 -12.69 -2.02 13.62
C VAL A 266 -12.07 -3.37 13.19
N SER A 267 -11.43 -4.05 14.14
CA SER A 267 -10.92 -5.41 13.89
C SER A 267 -12.07 -6.32 13.42
N GLY A 268 -11.83 -7.11 12.38
CA GLY A 268 -12.87 -7.91 11.71
C GLY A 268 -13.71 -7.14 10.67
N GLY A 269 -13.69 -5.80 10.64
CA GLY A 269 -14.42 -4.98 9.65
C GLY A 269 -13.84 -4.99 8.23
N GLY A 270 -12.82 -5.81 7.99
CA GLY A 270 -12.21 -6.01 6.67
C GLY A 270 -11.49 -4.79 6.11
N LYS A 271 -10.70 -4.09 6.94
CA LYS A 271 -9.89 -2.92 6.50
C LYS A 271 -8.97 -3.26 5.32
N SER A 272 -8.27 -4.39 5.41
CA SER A 272 -7.31 -4.83 4.39
C SER A 272 -7.96 -5.50 3.18
N GLU A 273 -9.23 -5.91 3.27
CA GLU A 273 -9.91 -6.58 2.14
C GLU A 273 -10.09 -5.67 0.94
N ILE A 274 -10.08 -4.35 1.12
CA ILE A 274 -10.22 -3.36 0.04
C ILE A 274 -9.13 -3.45 -1.03
N SER A 275 -7.96 -3.99 -0.69
CA SER A 275 -6.81 -4.13 -1.59
C SER A 275 -6.46 -5.58 -1.86
N LYS A 276 -7.25 -6.55 -1.37
CA LYS A 276 -6.99 -7.96 -1.65
C LYS A 276 -7.48 -8.32 -3.06
N PRO A 277 -6.78 -9.22 -3.77
CA PRO A 277 -7.25 -9.70 -5.07
C PRO A 277 -8.60 -10.39 -4.95
N VAL A 278 -9.58 -9.93 -5.73
CA VAL A 278 -10.89 -10.60 -5.83
C VAL A 278 -10.79 -11.96 -6.52
N THR A 279 -9.73 -12.17 -7.32
CA THR A 279 -9.47 -13.40 -8.07
C THR A 279 -9.39 -14.63 -7.17
N ASP A 280 -8.91 -14.48 -5.94
CA ASP A 280 -8.78 -15.58 -4.98
C ASP A 280 -10.14 -16.06 -4.45
N ALA A 281 -11.19 -15.24 -4.62
CA ALA A 281 -12.57 -15.55 -4.19
C ALA A 281 -13.45 -16.09 -5.33
N VAL A 282 -12.96 -16.13 -6.58
CA VAL A 282 -13.75 -16.58 -7.73
C VAL A 282 -13.85 -18.11 -7.73
N ILE A 283 -15.07 -18.62 -7.61
CA ILE A 283 -15.37 -20.06 -7.70
C ILE A 283 -15.83 -20.41 -9.12
N GLN A 284 -15.33 -21.52 -9.65
CA GLN A 284 -15.69 -22.03 -10.96
C GLN A 284 -16.92 -22.94 -10.84
N GLY A 285 -17.90 -22.75 -11.72
CA GLY A 285 -19.13 -23.52 -11.76
C GLY A 285 -19.56 -23.85 -13.20
N PRO A 286 -20.45 -24.84 -13.38
CA PRO A 286 -20.95 -25.22 -14.70
C PRO A 286 -21.92 -24.16 -15.24
N VAL A 287 -22.09 -24.16 -16.57
CA VAL A 287 -23.26 -23.54 -17.21
C VAL A 287 -24.45 -24.47 -17.00
N ILE A 288 -25.52 -23.98 -16.38
CA ILE A 288 -26.69 -24.78 -16.03
C ILE A 288 -27.70 -24.70 -17.18
N VAL A 289 -28.06 -25.85 -17.76
CA VAL A 289 -29.13 -26.00 -18.76
C VAL A 289 -30.17 -26.94 -18.17
N ALA A 290 -31.42 -26.49 -18.04
CA ALA A 290 -32.47 -27.26 -17.38
C ALA A 290 -33.10 -28.27 -18.35
N HIS A 291 -33.42 -27.82 -19.57
CA HIS A 291 -34.08 -28.59 -20.61
C HIS A 291 -33.40 -28.33 -21.96
N ILE A 292 -32.36 -29.11 -22.27
CA ILE A 292 -31.50 -28.89 -23.45
C ILE A 292 -32.24 -28.73 -24.78
N LYS A 293 -33.41 -29.37 -24.97
CA LYS A 293 -34.18 -29.27 -26.22
C LYS A 293 -35.03 -28.00 -26.31
N GLU A 294 -35.36 -27.40 -25.18
CA GLU A 294 -36.20 -26.20 -25.09
C GLU A 294 -35.33 -24.95 -24.92
N ASP A 295 -34.15 -25.11 -24.31
CA ASP A 295 -33.23 -24.04 -23.95
C ASP A 295 -32.14 -23.75 -25.01
N LEU A 296 -31.87 -24.68 -25.95
CA LEU A 296 -30.94 -24.51 -27.08
C LEU A 296 -31.68 -24.46 -28.41
#